data_AF-A0A414DJ00-F1
#
_entry.id   AF-A0A414DJ00-F1
#
_cell.length_a   1.000
_cell.length_b   1.000
_cell.length_c   1.000
_cell.angle_alpha   90.00
_cell.angle_beta   90.00
_cell.angle_gamma   90.00
#
_symmetry.space_group_name_H-M   'P 1'
#
loop_
_entity.id
_entity.type
_entity.pdbx_description
1 polymer ?
#
loop_
_entity_poly.entity_id
_entity_poly.type
_entity_poly.pdbx_seq_one_letter_code
_entity_poly.pdbx_strand_id
1 'polypeptide(L)'
;MNKKSFWLYVVIMAMAVIAVVLAIVILVVTDNKKPSDQHFKEEVSSQVAKVTESEEYQYVLKYERETLRIYKNIADEGREVFYDYADINMDSLPDDIRERLTKGIYFEGEAQLYDFLQTYSS
;
A
#
# COMPACT_ATOMS: atom_id res chain seq x y z
N MET A 1 5.62 38.68 20.64
CA MET A 1 6.01 37.29 20.28
C MET A 1 5.20 36.83 19.09
N ASN A 2 5.88 36.53 17.98
CA ASN A 2 5.25 36.23 16.70
C ASN A 2 4.76 34.78 16.74
N LYS A 3 3.45 34.55 16.81
CA LYS A 3 2.84 33.21 16.93
C LYS A 3 3.32 32.24 15.84
N LYS A 4 3.64 32.76 14.65
CA LYS A 4 4.18 32.00 13.51
C LYS A 4 5.59 31.46 13.76
N SER A 5 6.47 32.28 14.35
CA SER A 5 7.82 31.84 14.69
C SER A 5 7.80 30.80 15.80
N PHE A 6 6.91 30.95 16.79
CA PHE A 6 6.75 29.95 17.86
C PHE A 6 6.34 28.58 17.30
N TRP A 7 5.38 28.54 16.38
CA TRP A 7 4.94 27.30 15.75
C TRP A 7 6.05 26.65 14.92
N LEU A 8 6.83 27.45 14.20
CA LEU A 8 7.99 26.97 13.43
C LEU A 8 9.04 26.29 14.33
N TYR A 9 9.37 26.90 15.47
CA TYR A 9 10.31 26.31 16.43
C TYR A 9 9.81 24.98 17.01
N VAL A 10 8.52 24.88 17.30
CA VAL A 10 7.92 23.63 17.80
C VAL A 10 8.04 22.50 16.78
N VAL A 11 7.78 22.78 15.50
CA VAL A 11 7.90 21.79 14.42
C VAL A 11 9.36 21.36 14.21
N ILE A 12 10.29 22.30 14.20
CA ILE A 12 11.73 22.01 14.05
C ILE A 12 12.25 21.17 15.22
N MET A 13 11.84 21.50 16.46
CA MET A 13 12.22 20.72 17.65
C MET A 13 11.63 19.31 17.63
N ALA A 14 10.37 19.15 17.20
CA ALA A 14 9.76 17.83 17.08
C ALA A 14 10.48 16.94 16.04
N MET A 15 10.81 17.50 14.87
CA MET A 15 11.56 16.78 13.84
C MET A 15 12.94 16.33 14.31
N ALA A 16 13.66 17.18 15.05
CA ALA A 16 14.99 16.83 15.58
C ALA A 16 14.91 15.69 16.60
N VAL A 17 13.90 15.68 17.48
CA VAL A 17 13.71 14.60 18.46
C VAL A 17 13.39 13.27 17.76
N ILE A 18 12.52 13.29 16.75
CA ILE A 18 12.16 12.09 15.97
C ILE A 18 13.40 11.49 15.29
N ALA A 19 14.23 12.33 14.66
CA ALA A 19 15.47 11.87 14.00
C ALA A 19 16.45 11.20 14.97
N VAL A 20 16.60 11.74 16.19
CA VAL A 20 17.47 11.16 17.22
C VAL A 20 16.94 9.81 17.71
N VAL A 21 15.62 9.70 17.91
CA VAL A 21 14.99 8.42 18.32
C VAL A 21 15.15 7.37 17.23
N LEU A 22 14.93 7.72 15.96
CA LEU A 22 15.14 6.80 14.84
C LEU A 22 16.59 6.30 14.75
N ALA A 23 17.57 7.19 14.95
CA ALA A 23 18.98 6.80 14.94
C ALA A 23 19.34 5.81 16.06
N ILE A 24 18.77 5.99 17.27
CA ILE A 24 18.97 5.06 18.39
C ILE A 24 18.33 3.69 18.08
N VAL A 25 17.12 3.67 17.52
CA VAL A 25 16.42 2.42 17.15
C VAL A 25 17.21 1.65 16.08
N ILE A 26 17.74 2.32 15.06
CA ILE A 26 18.58 1.69 14.04
C ILE A 26 19.86 1.14 14.67
N LEU A 27 20.55 1.90 15.54
CA LEU A 27 21.75 1.42 16.24
C LEU A 27 21.46 0.15 17.07
N VAL A 28 20.36 0.13 17.83
CA VAL A 28 19.92 -1.02 18.63
C VAL A 28 19.58 -2.24 17.75
N VAL A 29 18.94 -2.03 16.60
CA VAL A 29 18.63 -3.09 15.64
C VAL A 29 19.90 -3.66 15.00
N THR A 30 20.92 -2.82 14.77
CA THR A 30 22.17 -3.24 14.10
C THR A 30 23.20 -3.91 15.01
N ASP A 31 23.16 -3.73 16.34
CA ASP A 31 24.13 -4.32 17.27
C ASP A 31 23.97 -5.85 17.45
N ASN A 32 22.92 -6.45 16.86
CA ASN A 32 22.59 -7.87 17.02
C ASN A 32 23.16 -8.82 15.96
N LYS A 33 24.15 -8.44 15.15
CA LYS A 33 24.79 -9.37 14.20
C LYS A 33 26.31 -9.43 14.30
N LYS A 34 26.80 -10.48 14.97
CA LYS A 34 28.11 -11.08 14.65
C LYS A 34 28.02 -11.90 13.35
N PRO A 35 29.10 -11.98 12.55
CA PRO A 35 29.10 -12.69 11.27
C PRO A 35 29.51 -14.15 11.47
N SER A 36 28.84 -15.10 10.83
CA SER A 36 29.41 -16.42 10.57
C SER A 36 28.71 -17.12 9.40
N ASP A 37 29.55 -17.71 8.58
CA ASP A 37 29.35 -18.23 7.24
C ASP A 37 28.44 -19.45 7.05
N GLN A 38 27.90 -19.52 5.83
CA GLN A 38 27.67 -20.69 4.98
C GLN A 38 26.58 -21.75 5.31
N HIS A 39 25.79 -22.00 4.26
CA HIS A 39 25.41 -23.31 3.68
C HIS A 39 23.92 -23.72 3.72
N PHE A 40 23.24 -23.41 2.60
CA PHE A 40 22.38 -24.29 1.79
C PHE A 40 21.09 -24.92 2.36
N LYS A 41 19.97 -24.28 1.93
CA LYS A 41 18.77 -24.82 1.25
C LYS A 41 17.63 -25.48 2.06
N GLU A 42 16.41 -25.14 1.59
CA GLU A 42 15.03 -25.55 1.97
C GLU A 42 14.55 -24.99 3.32
N GLU A 43 13.35 -24.45 3.50
CA GLU A 43 12.16 -24.19 2.68
C GLU A 43 11.24 -23.32 3.57
N VAL A 44 10.63 -22.27 3.01
CA VAL A 44 9.38 -21.58 3.42
C VAL A 44 9.20 -21.06 4.86
N SER A 45 8.75 -19.79 4.92
CA SER A 45 8.19 -19.05 6.06
C SER A 45 9.24 -18.36 6.96
N SER A 46 9.21 -17.05 7.23
CA SER A 46 8.17 -16.03 7.09
C SER A 46 8.81 -14.74 6.59
N GLN A 47 8.40 -14.32 5.40
CA GLN A 47 8.54 -12.94 4.95
C GLN A 47 7.57 -12.09 5.76
N VAL A 48 8.00 -11.56 6.91
CA VAL A 48 7.30 -10.45 7.59
C VAL A 48 8.37 -9.49 8.12
N ALA A 49 9.10 -8.90 7.18
CA ALA A 49 9.98 -7.77 7.44
C ALA A 49 9.99 -6.87 6.20
N LYS A 50 8.82 -6.35 5.84
CA LYS A 50 8.71 -5.24 4.90
C LYS A 50 7.65 -4.26 5.39
N VAL A 51 7.94 -3.62 6.52
CA VAL A 51 7.27 -2.37 6.92
C VAL A 51 8.08 -1.22 6.30
N THR A 52 8.13 -1.20 4.97
CA THR A 52 8.49 -0.05 4.14
C THR A 52 8.01 -0.43 2.75
N GLU A 53 6.71 -0.35 2.54
CA GLU A 53 6.10 -0.76 1.28
C GLU A 53 4.99 0.23 0.96
N SER A 54 5.38 1.32 0.30
CA SER A 54 4.52 1.86 -0.75
C SER A 54 4.41 0.74 -1.79
N GLU A 55 3.56 -0.25 -1.54
CA GLU A 55 2.99 -1.06 -2.60
C GLU A 55 2.20 -0.07 -3.44
N GLU A 56 2.82 0.45 -4.51
CA GLU A 56 2.17 1.38 -5.41
C GLU A 56 1.10 0.61 -6.17
N TYR A 57 -0.09 0.52 -5.57
CA TYR A 57 -1.26 -0.09 -6.20
C TYR A 57 -1.52 0.62 -7.52
N GLN A 58 -1.21 -0.06 -8.63
CA GLN A 58 -1.32 0.52 -9.97
C GLN A 58 -2.76 0.59 -10.45
N TYR A 59 -3.64 -0.27 -9.95
CA TYR A 59 -5.03 -0.32 -10.39
C TYR A 59 -5.99 -0.34 -9.19
N VAL A 60 -7.15 0.30 -9.35
CA VAL A 60 -8.19 0.37 -8.33
C VAL A 60 -9.54 0.10 -8.96
N LEU A 61 -10.28 -0.86 -8.44
CA LEU A 61 -11.64 -1.19 -8.87
C LEU A 61 -12.64 -0.68 -7.84
N LYS A 62 -13.55 0.19 -8.28
CA LYS A 62 -14.57 0.81 -7.41
C LYS A 62 -15.95 0.60 -7.98
N TYR A 63 -16.92 0.29 -7.12
CA TYR A 63 -18.33 0.28 -7.50
C TYR A 63 -18.94 1.66 -7.27
N GLU A 64 -19.21 2.37 -8.35
CA GLU A 64 -19.77 3.73 -8.29
C GLU A 64 -20.86 3.92 -9.34
N ARG A 65 -21.99 4.51 -8.93
CA ARG A 65 -23.13 4.80 -9.83
C ARG A 65 -23.64 3.55 -10.54
N GLU A 66 -23.81 2.47 -9.79
CA GLU A 66 -24.34 1.19 -10.30
C GLU A 66 -23.45 0.52 -11.35
N THR A 67 -22.18 0.92 -11.47
CA THR A 67 -21.24 0.36 -12.44
C THR A 67 -19.85 0.22 -11.82
N LEU A 68 -19.12 -0.84 -12.18
CA LEU A 68 -17.74 -1.01 -11.76
C LEU A 68 -16.80 -0.23 -12.67
N ARG A 69 -15.94 0.57 -12.04
CA ARG A 69 -14.98 1.44 -12.71
C ARG A 69 -13.58 1.06 -12.29
N ILE A 70 -12.72 0.89 -13.29
CA ILE A 70 -11.29 0.64 -13.13
C ILE A 70 -10.59 1.98 -13.25
N TYR A 71 -9.80 2.31 -12.23
CA TYR A 71 -8.91 3.44 -12.20
C TYR A 71 -7.47 2.95 -12.21
N LYS A 72 -6.61 3.68 -12.91
CA LYS A 72 -5.16 3.47 -12.89
C LYS A 72 -4.53 4.54 -12.02
N ASN A 73 -3.74 4.14 -11.04
CA ASN A 73 -2.93 5.04 -10.25
C ASN A 73 -1.68 5.43 -11.08
N ILE A 74 -1.50 6.73 -11.29
CA ILE A 74 -0.33 7.27 -11.94
C ILE A 74 0.67 7.64 -10.84
N ALA A 75 1.64 6.76 -10.59
CA ALA A 75 2.69 6.94 -9.59
C ALA A 75 3.38 8.32 -9.69
N ASP A 76 3.63 8.79 -10.91
CA ASP A 76 4.24 10.11 -11.19
C ASP A 76 3.42 11.31 -10.66
N GLU A 77 2.10 11.21 -10.63
CA GLU A 77 1.20 12.33 -10.26
C GLU A 77 0.40 12.06 -8.97
N GLY A 78 0.49 10.84 -8.41
CA GLY A 78 -0.28 10.43 -7.24
C GLY A 78 -1.79 10.51 -7.44
N ARG A 79 -2.27 10.39 -8.68
CA ARG A 79 -3.67 10.55 -9.07
C ARG A 79 -4.26 9.28 -9.65
N GLU A 80 -5.53 9.06 -9.38
CA GLU A 80 -6.33 8.00 -9.99
C GLU A 80 -6.93 8.53 -11.31
N VAL A 81 -6.62 7.88 -12.43
CA VAL A 81 -7.17 8.20 -13.76
C VAL A 81 -8.12 7.09 -14.16
N PHE A 82 -9.32 7.45 -14.64
CA PHE A 82 -10.26 6.46 -15.17
C PHE A 82 -9.62 5.70 -16.33
N TYR A 83 -9.59 4.37 -16.22
CA TYR A 83 -9.00 3.48 -17.20
C TYR A 83 -10.09 2.81 -18.05
N ASP A 84 -11.01 2.09 -17.42
CA ASP A 84 -12.07 1.36 -18.12
C ASP A 84 -13.26 1.00 -17.21
N TYR A 85 -14.32 0.43 -17.77
CA TYR A 85 -15.43 -0.18 -17.05
C TYR A 85 -15.20 -1.68 -16.89
N ALA A 86 -15.52 -2.21 -15.71
CA ALA A 86 -15.57 -3.66 -15.51
C ALA A 86 -17.01 -4.16 -15.68
N ASP A 87 -17.19 -5.10 -16.59
CA ASP A 87 -18.47 -5.77 -16.83
C ASP A 87 -18.56 -7.02 -15.95
N ILE A 88 -18.88 -6.81 -14.67
CA ILE A 88 -19.10 -7.89 -13.71
C ILE A 88 -20.50 -7.76 -13.14
N ASN A 89 -21.20 -8.89 -13.06
CA ASN A 89 -22.51 -8.95 -12.42
C ASN A 89 -22.37 -8.85 -10.89
N MET A 90 -22.86 -7.77 -10.30
CA MET A 90 -22.77 -7.53 -8.87
C MET A 90 -23.58 -8.53 -8.04
N ASP A 91 -24.62 -9.14 -8.62
CA ASP A 91 -25.43 -10.17 -7.98
C ASP A 91 -24.72 -11.53 -7.91
N SER A 92 -23.75 -11.75 -8.81
CA SER A 92 -22.90 -12.95 -8.81
C SER A 92 -21.76 -12.85 -7.78
N LEU A 93 -21.51 -11.66 -7.24
CA LEU A 93 -20.44 -11.43 -6.29
C LEU A 93 -20.89 -11.76 -4.85
N PRO A 94 -20.06 -12.44 -4.06
CA PRO A 94 -20.33 -12.61 -2.63
C PRO A 94 -20.33 -11.27 -1.90
N ASP A 95 -21.13 -11.15 -0.84
CA ASP A 95 -21.35 -9.88 -0.11
C ASP A 95 -20.05 -9.23 0.39
N ASP A 96 -19.06 -10.05 0.78
CA ASP A 96 -17.74 -9.57 1.21
C ASP A 96 -17.01 -8.80 0.09
N ILE A 97 -17.08 -9.31 -1.14
CA ILE A 97 -16.48 -8.67 -2.31
C ILE A 97 -17.23 -7.39 -2.66
N ARG A 98 -18.56 -7.40 -2.57
CA ARG A 98 -19.39 -6.21 -2.81
C ARG A 98 -19.07 -5.08 -1.82
N GLU A 99 -18.89 -5.42 -0.54
CA GLU A 99 -18.49 -4.45 0.48
C GLU A 99 -17.10 -3.88 0.17
N ARG A 100 -16.15 -4.74 -0.21
CA ARG A 100 -14.80 -4.31 -0.61
C ARG A 100 -14.80 -3.45 -1.87
N LEU A 101 -15.64 -3.75 -2.85
CA LEU A 101 -15.81 -2.93 -4.07
C LEU A 101 -16.40 -1.56 -3.78
N THR A 102 -17.26 -1.47 -2.77
CA THR A 102 -17.80 -0.19 -2.29
C THR A 102 -16.71 0.67 -1.63
N LYS A 103 -15.74 0.03 -0.95
CA LYS A 103 -14.56 0.69 -0.37
C LYS A 103 -13.46 0.97 -1.41
N GLY A 104 -13.42 0.20 -2.50
CA GLY A 104 -12.38 0.20 -3.51
C GLY A 104 -11.36 -0.93 -3.28
N ILE A 105 -11.20 -1.80 -4.26
CA ILE A 105 -10.20 -2.87 -4.26
C ILE A 105 -8.95 -2.38 -4.99
N TYR A 106 -7.81 -2.47 -4.33
CA TYR A 106 -6.53 -2.06 -4.86
C TYR A 106 -5.76 -3.28 -5.37
N PHE A 107 -5.14 -3.14 -6.54
CA PHE A 107 -4.37 -4.19 -7.21
C PHE A 107 -2.97 -3.66 -7.52
N GLU A 108 -1.96 -4.50 -7.28
CA GLU A 108 -0.57 -4.16 -7.53
C GLU A 108 -0.24 -4.08 -9.03
N GLY A 109 -0.96 -4.85 -9.85
CA GLY A 109 -0.73 -4.90 -11.28
C GLY A 109 -1.91 -5.45 -12.08
N GLU A 110 -1.80 -5.35 -13.39
CA GLU A 110 -2.86 -5.71 -14.33
C GLU A 110 -3.25 -7.19 -14.26
N ALA A 111 -2.27 -8.08 -14.00
CA ALA A 111 -2.52 -9.52 -13.90
C ALA A 111 -3.50 -9.87 -12.76
N GLN A 112 -3.34 -9.26 -11.59
CA GLN A 112 -4.26 -9.49 -10.46
C GLN A 112 -5.65 -8.90 -10.75
N LEU A 113 -5.70 -7.73 -11.39
CA LEU A 113 -6.97 -7.13 -11.81
C LEU A 113 -7.69 -8.07 -12.78
N TYR A 114 -7.03 -8.52 -13.85
CA TYR A 114 -7.66 -9.39 -14.84
C TYR A 114 -8.04 -10.76 -14.29
N ASP A 115 -7.23 -11.36 -13.42
CA ASP A 115 -7.56 -12.61 -12.74
C ASP A 115 -8.85 -12.47 -11.91
N PHE A 116 -8.97 -11.35 -11.19
CA PHE A 116 -10.19 -11.01 -10.46
C PHE A 116 -11.38 -10.80 -11.41
N LEU A 117 -11.20 -10.01 -12.48
CA LEU A 117 -12.27 -9.78 -13.45
C LEU A 117 -12.72 -11.10 -14.08
N GLN A 118 -11.80 -11.97 -14.50
CA GLN A 118 -12.09 -13.26 -15.11
C GLN A 118 -12.82 -14.21 -14.16
N THR A 119 -12.47 -14.19 -12.88
CA THR A 119 -13.14 -15.02 -11.85
C THR A 119 -14.62 -14.67 -11.74
N TYR A 120 -14.98 -13.41 -12.00
CA TYR A 120 -16.33 -12.89 -11.75
C TYR A 120 -17.07 -12.38 -13.01
N SER A 121 -16.46 -12.38 -14.20
CA SER A 121 -17.08 -11.93 -15.46
C SER A 121 -18.01 -12.97 -16.08
N SER A 122 -18.63 -13.83 -15.27
CA SER A 122 -19.37 -15.01 -15.72
C SER A 122 -20.83 -14.77 -16.01
#